data_AF-A0A7X6ZRR8-F1
#
_entry.id   AF-A0A7X6ZRR8-F1
#
_cell.length_a   1.000
_cell.length_b   1.000
_cell.length_c   1.000
_cell.angle_alpha   90.00
_cell.angle_beta   90.00
_cell.angle_gamma   90.00
#
_symmetry.space_group_name_H-M   'P 1'
#
loop_
_entity.id
_entity.type
_entity.pdbx_description
1 polymer ?
#
loop_
_entity_poly.entity_id
_entity_poly.type
_entity_poly.pdbx_seq_one_letter_code
_entity_poly.pdbx_strand_id
1 'polypeptide(L)'
;MKFTVFAITFLMLVCSAFAETKIVVADMEKAILAHPNTQMNKETLVKKQKSFEAERDIRRDKINVMVKDLGDLLKEANNDVLSDAMRNKKLEEAQEVE
;
A
#
# COMPACT_ATOMS: atom_id res chain seq x y z
N MET A 1 61.90 -10.87 28.10
CA MET A 1 60.44 -11.14 27.98
C MET A 1 59.67 -10.15 27.09
N LYS A 2 60.22 -9.00 26.65
CA LYS A 2 59.47 -8.06 25.79
C LYS A 2 59.44 -8.43 24.30
N PHE A 3 60.46 -9.15 23.81
CA PHE A 3 60.55 -9.56 22.39
C PHE A 3 59.69 -10.78 22.03
N THR A 4 59.44 -11.68 22.99
CA THR A 4 58.60 -12.87 22.78
C THR A 4 57.12 -12.52 22.64
N VAL A 5 56.65 -11.47 23.32
CA VAL A 5 55.26 -11.01 23.22
C VAL A 5 54.98 -10.38 21.84
N PHE A 6 55.95 -9.68 21.26
CA PHE A 6 55.82 -9.08 19.93
C PHE A 6 55.80 -10.10 18.78
N ALA A 7 56.53 -11.21 18.91
CA ALA A 7 56.54 -12.26 17.89
C ALA A 7 55.21 -13.04 17.85
N ILE A 8 54.55 -13.23 18.99
CA ILE A 8 53.29 -13.99 19.09
C ILE A 8 52.11 -13.18 18.53
N THR A 9 52.07 -11.87 18.75
CA THR A 9 51.02 -11.00 18.18
C THR A 9 51.17 -10.84 16.67
N PHE A 10 52.41 -10.82 16.15
CA PHE A 10 52.64 -10.82 14.71
C PHE A 10 52.21 -12.14 14.04
N LEU A 11 52.46 -13.28 14.70
CA LEU A 11 52.08 -14.59 14.17
C LEU A 11 50.55 -14.77 14.10
N MET A 12 49.79 -14.24 15.07
CA MET A 12 48.33 -14.31 15.06
C MET A 12 47.66 -13.43 13.98
N LEU A 13 48.33 -12.36 13.52
CA LEU A 13 47.79 -11.49 12.48
C LEU A 13 47.90 -12.10 11.07
N VAL A 14 48.82 -13.05 10.87
CA VAL A 14 49.04 -13.70 9.55
C VAL A 14 48.10 -14.90 9.34
N CYS A 15 47.60 -15.51 10.42
CA CYS A 15 46.72 -16.69 10.33
C CYS A 15 45.29 -16.38 9.86
N SER A 16 44.84 -15.12 9.88
CA SER A 16 43.53 -14.73 9.31
C SER A 16 43.58 -14.50 7.79
N ALA A 17 44.76 -14.46 7.17
CA ALA A 17 44.91 -14.09 5.76
C ALA A 17 44.65 -15.23 4.75
N PHE A 18 44.46 -16.47 5.21
CA PHE A 18 44.37 -17.65 4.32
C PHE A 18 43.01 -18.36 4.30
N ALA A 19 41.95 -17.70 4.79
CA ALA A 19 40.58 -18.19 4.66
C ALA A 19 39.62 -17.07 4.19
N GLU A 20 40.07 -16.21 3.28
CA GLU A 20 39.29 -15.06 2.82
C GLU A 20 38.44 -15.42 1.58
N THR A 21 37.33 -16.13 1.79
CA THR A 21 36.16 -15.79 0.97
C THR A 21 35.84 -14.32 1.25
N LYS A 22 36.01 -13.45 0.25
CA LYS A 22 35.69 -12.01 0.33
C LYS A 22 34.19 -11.79 0.47
N ILE A 23 33.64 -12.13 1.64
CA ILE A 23 32.24 -11.90 1.97
C ILE A 23 32.15 -10.48 2.49
N VAL A 24 31.57 -9.60 1.68
CA VAL A 24 31.23 -8.24 2.07
C VAL A 24 29.78 -8.23 2.52
N VAL A 25 29.53 -7.84 3.77
CA VAL A 25 28.18 -7.61 4.28
C VAL A 25 27.85 -6.13 4.09
N ALA A 26 26.86 -5.84 3.25
CA ALA A 26 26.38 -4.48 3.01
C ALA A 26 25.02 -4.26 3.67
N ASP A 27 24.88 -3.16 4.39
CA ASP A 27 23.61 -2.69 4.95
C ASP A 27 22.82 -1.97 3.86
N MET A 28 21.91 -2.69 3.23
CA MET A 28 21.10 -2.18 2.12
C MET A 28 20.10 -1.11 2.57
N GLU A 29 19.66 -1.11 3.83
CA GLU A 29 18.74 -0.10 4.34
C GLU A 29 19.43 1.27 4.35
N LYS A 30 20.65 1.34 4.88
CA LYS A 30 21.44 2.59 4.84
C LYS A 30 21.75 3.03 3.42
N ALA A 31 22.07 2.09 2.52
CA ALA A 31 22.34 2.41 1.12
C ALA A 31 21.11 3.00 0.42
N ILE A 32 19.92 2.45 0.68
CA ILE A 32 18.65 2.96 0.13
C ILE A 32 18.32 4.33 0.76
N LEU A 33 18.44 4.50 2.06
CA LEU A 33 18.14 5.78 2.73
C LEU A 33 19.08 6.91 2.28
N ALA A 34 20.36 6.60 1.99
CA ALA A 34 21.34 7.55 1.49
C ALA A 34 21.23 7.82 -0.02
N HIS A 35 20.43 7.06 -0.76
CA HIS A 35 20.30 7.21 -2.20
C HIS A 35 19.60 8.54 -2.55
N PRO A 36 20.14 9.35 -3.49
CA PRO A 36 19.65 10.71 -3.75
C PRO A 36 18.18 10.77 -4.20
N ASN A 37 17.69 9.70 -4.84
CA ASN A 37 16.30 9.63 -5.30
C ASN A 37 15.30 9.19 -4.21
N THR A 38 15.75 8.80 -3.02
CA THR A 38 14.87 8.22 -2.01
C THR A 38 13.82 9.19 -1.51
N GLN A 39 14.18 10.47 -1.33
CA GLN A 39 13.23 11.51 -0.94
C GLN A 39 12.19 11.77 -2.04
N MET A 40 12.63 11.89 -3.30
CA MET A 40 11.75 12.10 -4.46
C MET A 40 10.80 10.91 -4.69
N ASN A 41 11.29 9.69 -4.51
CA ASN A 41 10.49 8.47 -4.60
C ASN A 41 9.45 8.42 -3.48
N LYS A 42 9.84 8.77 -2.25
CA LYS A 42 8.91 8.84 -1.11
C LYS A 42 7.79 9.84 -1.37
N GLU A 43 8.11 11.04 -1.85
CA GLU A 43 7.11 12.05 -2.19
C GLU A 43 6.17 11.58 -3.31
N THR A 44 6.71 10.91 -4.33
CA THR A 44 5.92 10.32 -5.42
C THR A 44 4.97 9.25 -4.91
N LEU A 45 5.43 8.36 -4.02
CA LEU A 45 4.61 7.33 -3.40
C LEU A 45 3.50 7.91 -2.54
N VAL A 46 3.82 8.91 -1.72
CA VAL A 46 2.82 9.62 -0.89
C VAL A 46 1.78 10.31 -1.78
N LYS A 47 2.19 10.93 -2.88
CA LYS A 47 1.28 11.57 -3.83
C LYS A 47 0.35 10.55 -4.48
N LYS A 48 0.89 9.40 -4.92
CA LYS A 48 0.09 8.30 -5.49
C LYS A 48 -0.88 7.70 -4.48
N GLN A 49 -0.44 7.54 -3.23
CA GLN A 49 -1.31 7.08 -2.16
C GLN A 49 -2.51 8.03 -1.99
N LYS A 50 -2.25 9.34 -1.89
CA LYS A 50 -3.32 10.35 -1.79
C LYS A 50 -4.26 10.35 -3.00
N SER A 51 -3.75 10.15 -4.22
CA SER A 51 -4.63 10.06 -5.39
C SER A 51 -5.53 8.83 -5.35
N PHE A 52 -5.03 7.68 -4.88
CA PHE A 52 -5.86 6.49 -4.73
C PHE A 52 -6.87 6.62 -3.59
N GLU A 53 -6.51 7.28 -2.49
CA GLU A 53 -7.45 7.58 -1.41
C GLU A 53 -8.59 8.47 -1.92
N ALA A 54 -8.27 9.54 -2.65
CA ALA A 54 -9.28 10.41 -3.26
C ALA A 54 -10.17 9.67 -4.26
N GLU A 55 -9.60 8.85 -5.14
CA GLU A 55 -10.39 8.06 -6.10
C GLU A 55 -11.30 7.05 -5.40
N ARG A 56 -10.80 6.39 -4.35
CA ARG A 56 -11.60 5.48 -3.53
C ARG A 56 -12.75 6.22 -2.87
N ASP A 57 -12.51 7.40 -2.31
CA ASP A 57 -13.53 8.16 -1.61
C ASP A 57 -14.63 8.64 -2.58
N ILE A 58 -14.26 9.09 -3.79
CA ILE A 58 -15.23 9.39 -4.87
C ILE A 58 -16.07 8.16 -5.24
N ARG A 59 -15.43 6.99 -5.40
CA ARG A 59 -16.15 5.75 -5.73
C ARG A 59 -17.09 5.33 -4.60
N ARG A 60 -16.67 5.48 -3.33
CA ARG A 60 -17.51 5.22 -2.17
C ARG A 60 -18.72 6.16 -2.13
N ASP A 61 -18.52 7.43 -2.40
CA ASP A 61 -19.62 8.40 -2.45
C ASP A 61 -20.60 8.05 -3.57
N LYS A 62 -20.10 7.66 -4.76
CA LYS A 62 -20.96 7.19 -5.86
C LYS A 62 -21.81 5.98 -5.44
N ILE A 63 -21.19 4.98 -4.81
CA ILE A 63 -21.89 3.79 -4.31
C ILE A 63 -22.91 4.17 -3.23
N ASN A 64 -22.58 5.06 -2.31
CA ASN A 64 -23.49 5.51 -1.26
C ASN A 64 -24.73 6.20 -1.84
N VAL A 65 -24.55 7.01 -2.89
CA VAL A 65 -25.66 7.62 -3.63
C VAL A 65 -26.54 6.56 -4.28
N MET A 66 -25.95 5.60 -5.01
CA MET A 66 -26.69 4.50 -5.64
C MET A 66 -27.49 3.67 -4.63
N VAL A 67 -26.87 3.30 -3.50
CA VAL A 67 -27.54 2.54 -2.44
C VAL A 67 -28.72 3.33 -1.87
N LYS A 68 -28.56 4.65 -1.71
CA LYS A 68 -29.64 5.51 -1.25
C LYS A 68 -30.78 5.58 -2.27
N ASP A 69 -30.46 5.85 -3.53
CA ASP A 69 -31.44 5.97 -4.61
C ASP A 69 -32.22 4.66 -4.78
N LEU A 70 -31.53 3.52 -4.73
CA LEU A 70 -32.14 2.19 -4.78
C LEU A 70 -33.04 1.93 -3.55
N GLY A 71 -32.61 2.35 -2.36
CA GLY A 71 -33.42 2.27 -1.16
C GLY A 71 -34.69 3.14 -1.23
N ASP A 72 -34.60 4.32 -1.81
CA ASP A 72 -35.74 5.22 -1.98
C ASP A 72 -36.71 4.69 -3.07
N LEU A 73 -36.20 4.16 -4.18
CA LEU A 73 -37.02 3.47 -5.20
C LEU A 73 -37.76 2.25 -4.65
N LEU A 74 -37.10 1.43 -3.84
CA LEU A 74 -37.74 0.27 -3.20
C LEU A 74 -38.81 0.67 -2.18
N LYS A 75 -38.59 1.77 -1.44
CA LYS A 75 -39.62 2.32 -0.53
C LYS A 75 -40.82 2.86 -1.31
N GLU A 76 -40.57 3.58 -2.41
CA GLU A 76 -41.64 4.05 -3.30
C GLU A 76 -42.41 2.88 -3.89
N ALA A 77 -41.73 1.83 -4.36
CA ALA A 77 -42.37 0.62 -4.86
C ALA A 77 -43.23 -0.05 -3.78
N ASN A 78 -42.80 -0.08 -2.52
CA ASN A 78 -43.59 -0.67 -1.44
C ASN A 78 -44.70 0.24 -0.87
N ASN A 79 -45.01 1.36 -1.53
CA ASN A 79 -46.10 2.22 -1.10
C ASN A 79 -47.46 1.63 -1.50
N ASP A 80 -48.33 1.41 -0.50
CA ASP A 80 -49.65 0.79 -0.68
C ASP A 80 -50.62 1.60 -1.57
N VAL A 81 -50.31 2.89 -1.80
CA VAL A 81 -51.13 3.79 -2.64
C VAL A 81 -50.79 3.67 -4.14
N LEU A 82 -49.67 3.04 -4.49
CA LEU A 82 -49.25 2.85 -5.88
C LEU A 82 -49.92 1.62 -6.51
N SER A 83 -50.44 1.78 -7.73
CA SER A 83 -50.98 0.69 -8.53
C SER A 83 -49.89 -0.31 -8.94
N ASP A 84 -50.26 -1.58 -9.15
CA ASP A 84 -49.32 -2.66 -9.48
C ASP A 84 -48.45 -2.34 -10.70
N ALA A 85 -49.00 -1.64 -11.70
CA ALA A 85 -48.27 -1.21 -12.90
C ALA A 85 -47.15 -0.20 -12.59
N MET A 86 -47.41 0.76 -11.70
CA MET A 86 -46.38 1.72 -11.27
C MET A 86 -45.37 1.09 -10.32
N ARG A 87 -45.80 0.11 -9.52
CA ARG A 87 -44.97 -0.70 -8.64
C ARG A 87 -43.89 -1.46 -9.43
N ASN A 88 -44.30 -2.15 -10.49
CA ASN A 88 -43.39 -2.88 -11.38
C ASN A 88 -42.40 -1.94 -12.09
N LYS A 89 -42.85 -0.78 -12.55
CA LYS A 89 -41.97 0.21 -13.18
C LYS A 89 -40.87 0.72 -12.24
N LYS A 90 -41.20 0.96 -10.96
CA LYS A 90 -40.24 1.40 -9.95
C LYS A 90 -39.24 0.30 -9.57
N LEU A 91 -39.65 -0.97 -9.64
CA LEU A 91 -38.76 -2.12 -9.45
C LEU A 91 -37.80 -2.31 -10.63
N GLU A 92 -38.24 -2.08 -11.86
CA GLU A 92 -37.38 -2.07 -13.05
C GLU A 92 -36.37 -0.92 -12.98
N GLU A 93 -36.82 0.30 -12.64
CA GLU A 93 -35.93 1.46 -12.41
C GLU A 93 -34.85 1.17 -11.34
N ALA A 94 -35.20 0.41 -10.29
CA ALA A 94 -34.25 0.00 -9.25
C ALA A 94 -33.23 -1.06 -9.72
N GLN A 95 -33.57 -1.87 -10.73
CA GLN A 95 -32.64 -2.85 -11.32
C GLN A 95 -31.63 -2.22 -12.28
N GLU A 96 -31.94 -1.05 -12.83
CA GLU A 96 -31.10 -0.32 -13.80
C GLU A 96 -30.13 0.70 -13.16
N VAL A 97 -30.09 0.82 -11.83
CA VAL A 97 -29.14 1.72 -11.13
C VAL A 97 -27.72 1.14 -11.23
N GLU A 98 -26.96 1.56 -12.26
CA GLU A 98 -25.53 1.22 -12.53
C GLU A 98 -24.49 2.22 -11.99
#